data_AF-A0A7Y0TNC9-F1
#
_entry.id   AF-A0A7Y0TNC9-F1
#
_cell.length_a   1.000
_cell.length_b   1.000
_cell.length_c   1.000
_cell.angle_alpha   90.00
_cell.angle_beta   90.00
_cell.angle_gamma   90.00
#
_symmetry.space_group_name_H-M   'P 1'
#
loop_
_entity.id
_entity.type
_entity.pdbx_description
1 polymer ?
#
loop_
_entity_poly.entity_id
_entity_poly.type
_entity_poly.pdbx_seq_one_letter_code
_entity_poly.pdbx_strand_id
1 'polypeptide(L)'
;MKRIITAIAFLSIFLSAAAARAATAENKEVRIGYQAASTIILLGKAKKFYDEEFAKAGYKVNYGLFLSGPPMIEAFAGDRLDFIHTGDMPPVNGRSGGIDLKVIANAGLDPSHNAVLVAPDSPIKSPVDLKGKKVALPVGSSAHHFLYLLLAKNGLKVTDVSLVNLPAPDLATALGNHEVDAIAVWEPFTAKLELDNKARVLADSKGIKRAVNVYLTRNAFGKGNPKLVHIFLKATKRSIDFYKSNPKEAIAAISQESKFPEAVVSKIIQRYNFSLAISKEDINALGQVKDFLQETKTLRKDFPINDLFDLSYLKKSGL
;
A
#
# COMPACT_ATOMS: atom_id res chain seq x y z
N MET A 1 19.27 -59.79 61.21
CA MET A 1 19.52 -58.79 60.15
C MET A 1 18.18 -58.29 59.61
N LYS A 2 17.94 -56.96 59.63
CA LYS A 2 17.15 -56.14 58.68
C LYS A 2 15.75 -56.66 58.25
N ARG A 3 14.64 -55.92 58.28
CA ARG A 3 14.40 -54.47 58.24
C ARG A 3 12.88 -54.21 58.40
N ILE A 4 12.56 -53.12 59.09
CA ILE A 4 11.32 -52.33 59.04
C ILE A 4 11.14 -51.73 57.62
N ILE A 5 9.91 -51.42 57.18
CA ILE A 5 9.46 -50.15 56.53
C ILE A 5 8.15 -50.42 55.75
N THR A 6 6.96 -50.00 56.23
CA THR A 6 6.32 -48.65 56.23
C THR A 6 5.45 -48.41 54.99
N ALA A 7 4.17 -48.15 55.26
CA ALA A 7 3.17 -47.61 54.35
C ALA A 7 3.59 -46.26 53.76
N ILE A 8 3.40 -46.04 52.46
CA ILE A 8 3.30 -44.70 51.88
C ILE A 8 2.07 -44.65 50.98
N ALA A 9 1.03 -44.05 51.56
CA ALA A 9 -0.17 -43.58 50.91
C ALA A 9 0.05 -42.16 50.36
N PHE A 10 -0.51 -41.91 49.17
CA PHE A 10 -1.03 -40.63 48.71
C PHE A 10 -0.12 -39.39 48.77
N LEU A 11 0.69 -39.16 47.72
CA LEU A 11 1.05 -37.78 47.33
C LEU A 11 1.53 -37.69 45.88
N SER A 12 0.63 -37.77 44.89
CA SER A 12 1.02 -37.54 43.48
C SER A 12 -0.02 -36.86 42.60
N ILE A 13 -1.14 -36.35 43.14
CA ILE A 13 -2.21 -35.77 42.30
C ILE A 13 -2.09 -34.24 42.13
N PHE A 14 -1.16 -33.56 42.83
CA PHE A 14 -1.08 -32.08 42.76
C PHE A 14 -0.10 -31.49 41.74
N LEU A 15 0.61 -32.32 40.95
CA LEU A 15 1.62 -31.81 40.00
C LEU A 15 1.17 -31.71 38.54
N SER A 16 -0.06 -32.12 38.18
CA SER A 16 -0.54 -32.04 36.79
C SER A 16 -1.28 -30.75 36.44
N ALA A 17 -1.75 -29.98 37.43
CA ALA A 17 -2.54 -28.76 37.18
C ALA A 17 -1.68 -27.53 36.79
N ALA A 18 -0.39 -27.52 37.11
CA ALA A 18 0.51 -26.41 36.77
C ALA A 18 1.06 -26.50 35.33
N ALA A 19 1.19 -27.70 34.77
CA ALA A 19 1.70 -27.91 33.42
C ALA A 19 0.63 -27.67 32.33
N ALA A 20 -0.66 -27.77 32.67
CA ALA A 20 -1.76 -27.52 31.74
C ALA A 20 -2.02 -26.03 31.45
N ARG A 21 -1.43 -25.11 32.23
CA ARG A 21 -1.58 -23.66 32.03
C ARG A 21 -0.55 -23.05 31.08
N ALA A 22 0.40 -23.86 30.60
CA ALA A 22 1.39 -23.49 29.59
C ALA A 22 0.99 -23.96 28.17
N ALA A 23 -0.21 -24.51 27.99
CA ALA A 23 -0.78 -24.78 26.69
C ALA A 23 -1.16 -23.45 26.00
N THR A 24 -0.24 -23.01 25.13
CA THR A 24 -0.45 -22.08 24.02
C THR A 24 -1.10 -20.76 24.37
N ALA A 25 -0.30 -19.81 24.84
CA ALA A 25 -0.48 -18.45 24.34
C ALA A 25 -0.30 -18.51 22.82
N GLU A 26 -1.39 -18.67 22.07
CA GLU A 26 -1.40 -18.32 20.66
C GLU A 26 -0.80 -16.92 20.59
N ASN A 27 0.41 -16.81 20.05
CA ASN A 27 1.00 -15.51 19.78
C ASN A 27 0.04 -14.83 18.82
N LYS A 28 -0.77 -13.91 19.34
CA LYS A 28 -1.76 -13.22 18.52
C LYS A 28 -0.99 -12.39 17.52
N GLU A 29 -1.31 -12.53 16.24
CA GLU A 29 -0.60 -11.83 15.18
C GLU A 29 -1.51 -10.81 14.50
N VAL A 30 -0.91 -9.72 14.05
CA VAL A 30 -1.53 -8.76 13.14
C VAL A 30 -0.67 -8.66 11.90
N ARG A 31 -1.30 -8.67 10.72
CA ARG A 31 -0.59 -8.76 9.44
C ARG A 31 -0.74 -7.48 8.66
N ILE A 32 0.37 -6.82 8.34
CA ILE A 32 0.39 -5.54 7.62
C ILE A 32 1.00 -5.74 6.24
N GLY A 33 0.21 -5.53 5.19
CA GLY A 33 0.67 -5.55 3.80
C GLY A 33 1.13 -4.17 3.34
N TYR A 34 2.29 -4.12 2.68
CA TYR A 34 2.88 -2.87 2.20
C TYR A 34 3.65 -3.06 0.89
N GLN A 35 4.00 -1.95 0.25
CA GLN A 35 4.82 -1.90 -0.96
C GLN A 35 6.05 -1.02 -0.69
N ALA A 36 7.01 -1.00 -1.63
CA ALA A 36 8.13 -0.06 -1.58
C ALA A 36 7.67 1.42 -1.51
N ALA A 37 6.48 1.73 -2.05
CA ALA A 37 5.86 3.05 -1.98
C ALA A 37 5.27 3.41 -0.61
N SER A 38 5.13 2.46 0.31
CA SER A 38 4.49 2.66 1.62
C SER A 38 5.44 3.32 2.64
N THR A 39 5.93 4.52 2.32
CA THR A 39 6.99 5.24 3.07
C THR A 39 6.73 5.33 4.58
N ILE A 40 5.48 5.60 4.99
CA ILE A 40 5.12 5.68 6.42
C ILE A 40 5.08 4.31 7.10
N ILE A 41 4.63 3.25 6.41
CA ILE A 41 4.70 1.88 6.97
C ILE A 41 6.17 1.47 7.11
N LEU A 42 6.99 1.72 6.09
CA LEU A 42 8.43 1.44 6.11
C LEU A 42 9.12 2.16 7.27
N LEU A 43 8.80 3.43 7.49
CA LEU A 43 9.31 4.21 8.63
C LEU A 43 8.89 3.59 9.96
N GLY A 44 7.59 3.32 10.14
CA GLY A 44 7.08 2.74 11.38
C GLY A 44 7.64 1.34 11.64
N LYS A 45 7.90 0.54 10.60
CA LYS A 45 8.57 -0.76 10.69
C LYS A 45 10.04 -0.59 11.11
N ALA A 46 10.79 0.27 10.44
CA ALA A 46 12.20 0.53 10.74
C ALA A 46 12.39 1.05 12.18
N LYS A 47 11.46 1.89 12.64
CA LYS A 47 11.45 2.45 14.01
C LYS A 47 10.66 1.62 15.02
N LYS A 48 10.13 0.45 14.63
CA LYS A 48 9.33 -0.48 15.45
C LYS A 48 8.08 0.13 16.09
N PHE A 49 7.55 1.22 15.55
CA PHE A 49 6.38 1.91 16.12
C PHE A 49 5.12 1.04 16.09
N TYR A 50 4.91 0.26 15.03
CA TYR A 50 3.80 -0.70 14.99
C TYR A 50 4.02 -1.82 15.99
N ASP A 51 5.20 -2.44 16.00
CA ASP A 51 5.56 -3.54 16.90
C ASP A 51 5.35 -3.13 18.37
N GLU A 52 5.81 -1.95 18.77
CA GLU A 52 5.66 -1.43 20.13
C GLU A 52 4.19 -1.16 20.51
N GLU A 53 3.38 -0.58 19.62
CA GLU A 53 1.98 -0.29 19.93
C GLU A 53 1.12 -1.57 19.96
N PHE A 54 1.40 -2.56 19.10
CA PHE A 54 0.69 -3.84 19.11
C PHE A 54 1.13 -4.77 20.25
N ALA A 55 2.41 -4.74 20.64
CA ALA A 55 2.90 -5.52 21.78
C ALA A 55 2.21 -5.12 23.09
N LYS A 56 1.84 -3.84 23.27
CA LYS A 56 1.04 -3.36 24.42
C LYS A 56 -0.34 -4.04 24.51
N ALA A 57 -0.86 -4.57 23.40
CA ALA A 57 -2.10 -5.33 23.35
C ALA A 57 -1.88 -6.85 23.27
N GLY A 58 -0.64 -7.32 23.38
CA GLY A 58 -0.28 -8.74 23.28
C GLY A 58 -0.26 -9.28 21.85
N TYR A 59 -0.04 -8.43 20.84
CA TYR A 59 0.05 -8.83 19.43
C TYR A 59 1.47 -8.67 18.88
N LYS A 60 1.89 -9.63 18.05
CA LYS A 60 3.07 -9.54 17.20
C LYS A 60 2.69 -9.01 15.82
N VAL A 61 3.50 -8.13 15.25
CA VAL A 61 3.29 -7.64 13.88
C VAL A 61 4.05 -8.50 12.89
N ASN A 62 3.35 -8.99 11.87
CA ASN A 62 3.92 -9.65 10.71
C ASN A 62 3.73 -8.76 9.48
N TYR A 63 4.79 -8.58 8.69
CA TYR A 63 4.79 -7.67 7.56
C TYR A 63 4.87 -8.46 6.25
N GLY A 64 4.00 -8.15 5.29
CA GLY A 64 4.03 -8.72 3.95
C GLY A 64 4.38 -7.66 2.91
N LEU A 65 5.51 -7.85 2.20
CA LEU A 65 5.91 -7.00 1.08
C LEU A 65 5.26 -7.49 -0.21
N PHE A 66 4.67 -6.57 -0.98
CA PHE A 66 4.04 -6.85 -2.27
C PHE A 66 4.59 -5.94 -3.36
N LEU A 67 4.62 -6.47 -4.59
CA LEU A 67 5.11 -5.75 -5.77
C LEU A 67 4.11 -4.74 -6.33
N SER A 68 2.81 -4.92 -6.07
CA SER A 68 1.74 -4.04 -6.55
C SER A 68 0.44 -4.23 -5.77
N GLY A 69 -0.55 -3.37 -6.05
CA GLY A 69 -1.86 -3.40 -5.41
C GLY A 69 -2.69 -4.67 -5.65
N PRO A 70 -2.84 -5.16 -6.90
CA PRO A 70 -3.65 -6.34 -7.18
C PRO A 70 -3.32 -7.59 -6.36
N PRO A 71 -2.06 -8.11 -6.32
CA PRO A 71 -1.74 -9.28 -5.51
C PRO A 71 -1.89 -9.02 -4.00
N MET A 72 -1.72 -7.77 -3.55
CA MET A 72 -1.98 -7.40 -2.16
C MET A 72 -3.47 -7.49 -1.83
N ILE A 73 -4.35 -7.01 -2.71
CA ILE A 73 -5.81 -7.12 -2.54
C ILE A 73 -6.25 -8.59 -2.54
N GLU A 74 -5.67 -9.44 -3.39
CA GLU A 74 -5.95 -10.88 -3.39
C GLU A 74 -5.54 -11.54 -2.06
N ALA A 75 -4.35 -11.25 -1.56
CA ALA A 75 -3.91 -11.75 -0.25
C ALA A 75 -4.78 -11.22 0.90
N PHE A 76 -5.22 -9.98 0.81
CA PHE A 76 -6.10 -9.35 1.78
C PHE A 76 -7.52 -9.91 1.77
N ALA A 77 -8.03 -10.29 0.59
CA ALA A 77 -9.31 -10.96 0.42
C ALA A 77 -9.32 -12.37 1.04
N GLY A 78 -8.21 -13.10 0.90
CA GLY A 78 -8.03 -14.44 1.46
C GLY A 78 -7.63 -14.47 2.94
N ASP A 79 -7.98 -13.44 3.72
CA ASP A 79 -7.68 -13.35 5.16
C ASP A 79 -6.18 -13.50 5.52
N ARG A 80 -5.23 -13.18 4.62
CA ARG A 80 -3.78 -13.27 4.89
C ARG A 80 -3.14 -11.97 5.38
N LEU A 81 -3.85 -10.86 5.31
CA LEU A 81 -3.42 -9.54 5.77
C LEU A 81 -4.56 -8.92 6.57
N ASP A 82 -4.32 -8.03 7.52
CA ASP A 82 -5.36 -7.38 8.34
C ASP A 82 -5.46 -5.87 8.06
N PHE A 83 -4.30 -5.27 7.75
CA PHE A 83 -4.17 -3.90 7.27
C PHE A 83 -3.34 -3.88 6.01
N ILE A 84 -3.71 -3.03 5.06
CA ILE A 84 -2.93 -2.82 3.84
C ILE A 84 -2.83 -1.35 3.48
N HIS A 85 -1.76 -0.99 2.77
CA HIS A 85 -1.57 0.30 2.12
C HIS A 85 -1.61 0.13 0.60
N THR A 86 -2.47 0.89 -0.07
CA THR A 86 -2.52 0.91 -1.54
C THR A 86 -2.74 2.32 -2.08
N GLY A 87 -2.57 2.48 -3.40
CA GLY A 87 -3.15 3.61 -4.13
C GLY A 87 -4.68 3.52 -4.22
N ASP A 88 -5.25 4.35 -5.09
CA ASP A 88 -6.69 4.54 -5.28
C ASP A 88 -7.40 3.47 -6.13
N MET A 89 -6.70 2.87 -7.09
CA MET A 89 -7.25 1.81 -7.95
C MET A 89 -7.63 0.51 -7.21
N PRO A 90 -6.74 -0.09 -6.38
CA PRO A 90 -7.01 -1.35 -5.69
C PRO A 90 -8.27 -1.39 -4.79
N PRO A 91 -8.59 -0.40 -3.93
CA PRO A 91 -9.78 -0.43 -3.09
C PRO A 91 -11.07 -0.51 -3.92
N VAL A 92 -11.17 0.28 -4.99
CA VAL A 92 -12.37 0.32 -5.83
C VAL A 92 -12.51 -0.98 -6.62
N ASN A 93 -11.41 -1.47 -7.20
CA ASN A 93 -11.43 -2.74 -7.93
C ASN A 93 -11.80 -3.90 -7.01
N GLY A 94 -11.18 -3.98 -5.82
CA GLY A 94 -11.48 -5.01 -4.82
C GLY A 94 -12.92 -4.99 -4.35
N ARG A 95 -13.47 -3.80 -4.08
CA ARG A 95 -14.88 -3.63 -3.72
C ARG A 95 -15.82 -4.05 -4.84
N SER A 96 -15.54 -3.65 -6.09
CA SER A 96 -16.31 -4.09 -7.26
C SER A 96 -16.24 -5.61 -7.46
N GLY A 97 -15.12 -6.23 -7.10
CA GLY A 97 -14.91 -7.68 -7.10
C GLY A 97 -15.65 -8.44 -5.99
N GLY A 98 -16.36 -7.74 -5.10
CA GLY A 98 -17.14 -8.34 -4.02
C GLY A 98 -16.40 -8.46 -2.69
N ILE A 99 -15.20 -7.90 -2.55
CA ILE A 99 -14.46 -7.90 -1.29
C ILE A 99 -15.08 -6.87 -0.34
N ASP A 100 -15.45 -7.28 0.87
CA ASP A 100 -15.97 -6.39 1.90
C ASP A 100 -14.85 -5.67 2.66
N LEU A 101 -14.20 -4.73 1.97
CA LEU A 101 -13.13 -3.90 2.49
C LEU A 101 -13.61 -2.47 2.81
N LYS A 102 -12.87 -1.80 3.70
CA LYS A 102 -13.11 -0.41 4.11
C LYS A 102 -11.81 0.38 4.09
N VAL A 103 -11.86 1.56 3.48
CA VAL A 103 -10.86 2.62 3.66
C VAL A 103 -11.05 3.22 5.04
N ILE A 104 -10.00 3.19 5.84
CA ILE A 104 -10.02 3.64 7.24
C ILE A 104 -9.26 4.95 7.46
N ALA A 105 -8.35 5.30 6.55
CA ALA A 105 -7.57 6.54 6.61
C ALA A 105 -6.90 6.86 5.27
N ASN A 106 -6.56 8.14 5.07
CA ASN A 106 -5.65 8.59 4.02
C ASN A 106 -4.22 8.17 4.40
N ALA A 107 -3.41 7.82 3.40
CA ALA A 107 -2.01 7.39 3.57
C ALA A 107 -0.98 8.37 2.99
N GLY A 108 -1.42 9.55 2.59
CA GLY A 108 -0.63 10.59 1.98
C GLY A 108 -0.98 10.80 0.51
N LEU A 109 -0.84 12.05 0.09
CA LEU A 109 -1.02 12.48 -1.29
C LEU A 109 0.33 12.89 -1.88
N ASP A 110 0.74 12.25 -2.97
CA ASP A 110 1.83 12.72 -3.84
C ASP A 110 1.23 13.13 -5.20
N PRO A 111 1.14 14.44 -5.51
CA PRO A 111 0.57 14.90 -6.78
C PRO A 111 1.28 14.34 -8.02
N SER A 112 2.56 13.97 -7.90
CA SER A 112 3.39 13.43 -8.99
C SER A 112 3.66 11.93 -8.81
N HIS A 113 2.81 11.22 -8.06
CA HIS A 113 3.03 9.81 -7.70
C HIS A 113 3.13 8.88 -8.92
N ASN A 114 2.37 9.15 -9.99
CA ASN A 114 2.38 8.34 -11.20
C ASN A 114 3.01 9.14 -12.34
N ALA A 115 3.76 8.47 -13.21
CA ALA A 115 4.40 9.11 -14.35
C ALA A 115 4.43 8.19 -15.57
N VAL A 116 4.41 8.80 -16.75
CA VAL A 116 4.81 8.18 -18.00
C VAL A 116 6.26 8.58 -18.27
N LEU A 117 7.11 7.58 -18.48
CA LEU A 117 8.52 7.77 -18.79
C LEU A 117 8.83 7.22 -20.18
N VAL A 118 9.82 7.83 -20.81
CA VAL A 118 10.38 7.42 -22.10
C VAL A 118 11.89 7.25 -21.96
N ALA A 119 12.53 6.54 -22.88
CA ALA A 119 13.99 6.45 -22.92
C ALA A 119 14.61 7.87 -23.02
N PRO A 120 15.81 8.11 -22.47
CA PRO A 120 16.41 9.45 -22.45
C PRO A 120 16.52 10.10 -23.83
N ASP A 121 16.87 9.29 -24.84
CA ASP A 121 17.05 9.63 -26.25
C ASP A 121 15.76 9.53 -27.09
N SER A 122 14.63 9.18 -26.47
CA SER A 122 13.37 8.97 -27.16
C SER A 122 12.91 10.22 -27.92
N PRO A 123 12.44 10.08 -29.17
CA PRO A 123 11.87 11.20 -29.94
C PRO A 123 10.50 11.65 -29.41
N ILE A 124 9.88 10.91 -28.48
CA ILE A 124 8.59 11.24 -27.86
C ILE A 124 8.80 12.42 -26.90
N LYS A 125 8.18 13.56 -27.21
CA LYS A 125 8.37 14.82 -26.47
C LYS A 125 7.10 15.30 -25.77
N SER A 126 5.95 14.78 -26.18
CA SER A 126 4.65 15.15 -25.62
C SER A 126 3.72 13.93 -25.50
N PRO A 127 2.67 13.99 -24.66
CA PRO A 127 1.70 12.90 -24.55
C PRO A 127 0.99 12.55 -25.86
N VAL A 128 0.82 13.50 -26.79
CA VAL A 128 0.19 13.23 -28.10
C VAL A 128 1.05 12.30 -28.98
N ASP A 129 2.37 12.30 -28.78
CA ASP A 129 3.32 11.45 -29.51
C ASP A 129 3.21 9.96 -29.11
N LEU A 130 2.43 9.65 -28.06
CA LEU A 130 2.15 8.27 -27.66
C LEU A 130 1.21 7.55 -28.65
N LYS A 131 0.53 8.27 -29.55
CA LYS A 131 -0.36 7.65 -30.54
C LYS A 131 0.40 6.62 -31.39
N GLY A 132 -0.12 5.41 -31.43
CA GLY A 132 0.45 4.25 -32.12
C GLY A 132 1.65 3.61 -31.42
N LYS A 133 2.03 4.07 -30.21
CA LYS A 133 3.20 3.58 -29.48
C LYS A 133 2.87 2.44 -28.53
N LYS A 134 3.88 1.64 -28.19
CA LYS A 134 3.83 0.61 -27.15
C LYS A 134 4.09 1.23 -25.78
N VAL A 135 3.14 1.08 -24.86
CA VAL A 135 3.25 1.59 -23.50
C VAL A 135 3.12 0.43 -22.52
N ALA A 136 4.21 0.12 -21.79
CA ALA A 136 4.16 -0.93 -20.77
C ALA A 136 3.72 -0.40 -19.40
N LEU A 137 2.86 -1.15 -18.72
CA LEU A 137 2.44 -0.86 -17.34
C LEU A 137 1.82 -2.10 -16.68
N PRO A 138 1.70 -2.13 -15.35
CA PRO A 138 0.93 -3.16 -14.66
C PRO A 138 -0.57 -2.86 -14.81
N VAL A 139 -1.30 -3.69 -15.55
CA VAL A 139 -2.74 -3.46 -15.82
C VAL A 139 -3.55 -3.49 -14.52
N GLY A 140 -4.43 -2.52 -14.36
CA GLY A 140 -5.26 -2.35 -13.15
C GLY A 140 -4.57 -1.61 -11.99
N SER A 141 -3.33 -1.13 -12.20
CA SER A 141 -2.62 -0.25 -11.25
C SER A 141 -3.08 1.21 -11.33
N SER A 142 -2.62 2.05 -10.40
CA SER A 142 -2.80 3.51 -10.45
C SER A 142 -2.19 4.15 -11.70
N ALA A 143 -1.09 3.57 -12.22
CA ALA A 143 -0.46 4.02 -13.46
C ALA A 143 -1.34 3.73 -14.69
N HIS A 144 -2.14 2.66 -14.66
CA HIS A 144 -3.12 2.36 -15.72
C HIS A 144 -4.19 3.45 -15.80
N HIS A 145 -4.80 3.80 -14.66
CA HIS A 145 -5.80 4.88 -14.60
C HIS A 145 -5.19 6.24 -14.95
N PHE A 146 -3.96 6.51 -14.48
CA PHE A 146 -3.26 7.73 -14.85
C PHE A 146 -3.03 7.84 -16.36
N LEU A 147 -2.56 6.77 -17.02
CA LEU A 147 -2.37 6.78 -18.48
C LEU A 147 -3.69 7.05 -19.20
N TYR A 148 -4.80 6.44 -18.77
CA TYR A 148 -6.13 6.71 -19.34
C TYR A 148 -6.49 8.21 -19.29
N LEU A 149 -6.35 8.83 -18.10
CA LEU A 149 -6.64 10.25 -17.92
C LEU A 149 -5.68 11.16 -18.71
N LEU A 150 -4.38 10.79 -18.77
CA LEU A 150 -3.38 11.51 -19.54
C LEU A 150 -3.72 11.51 -21.04
N LEU A 151 -4.06 10.35 -21.60
CA LEU A 151 -4.45 10.22 -23.00
C LEU A 151 -5.71 11.02 -23.28
N ALA A 152 -6.76 10.87 -22.46
CA ALA A 152 -8.02 11.59 -22.62
C ALA A 152 -7.84 13.12 -22.60
N LYS A 153 -7.03 13.64 -21.66
CA LYS A 153 -6.71 15.07 -21.57
C LYS A 153 -6.01 15.61 -22.83
N ASN A 154 -5.35 14.74 -23.58
CA ASN A 154 -4.64 15.07 -24.82
C ASN A 154 -5.39 14.62 -26.08
N GLY A 155 -6.69 14.33 -25.98
CA GLY A 155 -7.54 13.95 -27.12
C GLY A 155 -7.27 12.56 -27.68
N LEU A 156 -6.56 11.72 -26.94
CA LEU A 156 -6.29 10.32 -27.29
C LEU A 156 -7.17 9.37 -26.47
N LYS A 157 -7.39 8.18 -26.99
CA LYS A 157 -8.03 7.06 -26.31
C LYS A 157 -6.97 6.02 -25.92
N VAL A 158 -7.27 5.17 -24.94
CA VAL A 158 -6.37 4.03 -24.64
C VAL A 158 -6.21 3.10 -25.84
N THR A 159 -7.19 3.01 -26.73
CA THR A 159 -7.09 2.25 -27.99
C THR A 159 -6.18 2.90 -29.04
N ASP A 160 -5.73 4.14 -28.83
CA ASP A 160 -4.71 4.79 -29.67
C ASP A 160 -3.30 4.35 -29.29
N VAL A 161 -3.10 3.55 -28.23
CA VAL A 161 -1.80 3.00 -27.83
C VAL A 161 -1.84 1.47 -27.74
N SER A 162 -0.69 0.82 -27.88
CA SER A 162 -0.55 -0.63 -27.64
C SER A 162 -0.10 -0.88 -26.20
N LEU A 163 -0.99 -1.36 -25.35
CA LEU A 163 -0.64 -1.66 -23.96
C LEU A 163 0.13 -2.97 -23.84
N VAL A 164 1.21 -2.95 -23.05
CA VAL A 164 1.99 -4.16 -22.70
C VAL A 164 1.90 -4.37 -21.19
N ASN A 165 1.32 -5.48 -20.76
CA ASN A 165 1.14 -5.77 -19.33
C ASN A 165 2.43 -6.35 -18.73
N LEU A 166 3.17 -5.55 -17.97
CA LEU A 166 4.38 -5.97 -17.27
C LEU A 166 4.33 -5.53 -15.80
N PRO A 167 4.88 -6.32 -14.86
CA PRO A 167 5.03 -5.88 -13.49
C PRO A 167 6.10 -4.78 -13.38
N ALA A 168 6.00 -3.92 -12.36
CA ALA A 168 6.85 -2.74 -12.21
C ALA A 168 8.37 -3.01 -12.24
N PRO A 169 8.90 -4.11 -11.65
CA PRO A 169 10.33 -4.43 -11.71
C PRO A 169 10.86 -4.64 -13.14
N ASP A 170 10.01 -5.04 -14.08
CA ASP A 170 10.42 -5.43 -15.44
C ASP A 170 10.37 -4.23 -16.41
N LEU A 171 9.64 -3.17 -16.06
CA LEU A 171 9.43 -2.00 -16.93
C LEU A 171 10.73 -1.29 -17.31
N ALA A 172 11.65 -1.17 -16.36
CA ALA A 172 12.93 -0.50 -16.59
C ALA A 172 13.77 -1.22 -17.66
N THR A 173 13.79 -2.54 -17.62
CA THR A 173 14.50 -3.38 -18.60
C THR A 173 13.82 -3.30 -19.96
N ALA A 174 12.49 -3.43 -20.01
CA ALA A 174 11.74 -3.34 -21.27
C ALA A 174 11.93 -1.98 -21.97
N LEU A 175 11.95 -0.88 -21.20
CA LEU A 175 12.24 0.45 -21.72
C LEU A 175 13.68 0.56 -22.23
N GLY A 176 14.65 0.11 -21.43
CA GLY A 176 16.08 0.18 -21.78
C GLY A 176 16.48 -0.69 -22.97
N ASN A 177 15.76 -1.79 -23.21
CA ASN A 177 15.93 -2.66 -24.37
C ASN A 177 15.16 -2.16 -25.61
N HIS A 178 14.42 -1.05 -25.50
CA HIS A 178 13.52 -0.55 -26.54
C HIS A 178 12.45 -1.56 -27.00
N GLU A 179 12.04 -2.47 -26.11
CA GLU A 179 10.92 -3.40 -26.36
C GLU A 179 9.57 -2.65 -26.35
N VAL A 180 9.53 -1.52 -25.63
CA VAL A 180 8.42 -0.57 -25.56
C VAL A 180 8.91 0.87 -25.73
N ASP A 181 8.04 1.74 -26.22
CA ASP A 181 8.37 3.15 -26.49
C ASP A 181 8.27 4.01 -25.22
N ALA A 182 7.40 3.61 -24.29
CA ALA A 182 7.17 4.29 -23.02
C ALA A 182 6.75 3.29 -21.93
N ILE A 183 6.89 3.70 -20.67
CA ILE A 183 6.36 2.98 -19.51
C ILE A 183 5.50 3.91 -18.67
N ALA A 184 4.47 3.36 -18.01
CA ALA A 184 3.73 4.07 -16.97
C ALA A 184 3.94 3.38 -15.63
N VAL A 185 4.44 4.11 -14.64
CA VAL A 185 4.80 3.58 -13.32
C VAL A 185 4.55 4.62 -12.21
N TRP A 186 4.89 4.27 -10.98
CA TRP A 186 4.74 5.10 -9.79
C TRP A 186 6.03 5.16 -8.97
N GLU A 187 6.04 5.99 -7.93
CA GLU A 187 7.16 6.06 -7.00
C GLU A 187 7.34 4.81 -6.14
N PRO A 188 8.58 4.41 -5.79
CA PRO A 188 9.85 5.10 -6.02
C PRO A 188 10.52 4.82 -7.38
N PHE A 189 9.88 4.05 -8.27
CA PHE A 189 10.50 3.62 -9.53
C PHE A 189 10.76 4.80 -10.47
N THR A 190 9.83 5.75 -10.55
CA THR A 190 10.00 6.99 -11.33
C THR A 190 11.24 7.76 -10.90
N ALA A 191 11.35 8.11 -9.60
CA ALA A 191 12.50 8.84 -9.09
C ALA A 191 13.82 8.07 -9.26
N LYS A 192 13.80 6.74 -9.10
CA LYS A 192 14.98 5.90 -9.33
C LYS A 192 15.47 5.98 -10.76
N LEU A 193 14.58 5.82 -11.75
CA LEU A 193 14.97 5.83 -13.16
C LEU A 193 15.43 7.20 -13.64
N GLU A 194 14.79 8.26 -13.13
CA GLU A 194 15.19 9.64 -13.42
C GLU A 194 16.59 9.96 -12.86
N LEU A 195 16.84 9.62 -11.58
CA LEU A 195 18.14 9.87 -10.94
C LEU A 195 19.28 9.02 -11.52
N ASP A 196 18.97 7.82 -12.04
CA ASP A 196 19.93 6.98 -12.76
C ASP A 196 20.18 7.45 -14.21
N ASN A 197 19.48 8.48 -14.68
CA ASN A 197 19.44 8.90 -16.09
C ASN A 197 19.03 7.76 -17.05
N LYS A 198 18.22 6.80 -16.59
CA LYS A 198 17.72 5.67 -17.38
C LYS A 198 16.40 5.96 -18.08
N ALA A 199 15.70 7.01 -17.66
CA ALA A 199 14.46 7.42 -18.30
C ALA A 199 14.22 8.93 -18.08
N ARG A 200 13.45 9.52 -18.98
CA ARG A 200 12.96 10.90 -18.88
C ARG A 200 11.47 10.88 -18.59
N VAL A 201 11.02 11.68 -17.63
CA VAL A 201 9.58 11.87 -17.37
C VAL A 201 8.97 12.63 -18.55
N LEU A 202 7.98 12.03 -19.22
CA LEU A 202 7.20 12.65 -20.28
C LEU A 202 6.06 13.49 -19.68
N ALA A 203 5.36 12.92 -18.71
CA ALA A 203 4.29 13.57 -17.94
C ALA A 203 4.11 12.86 -16.59
N ASP A 204 3.74 13.61 -15.57
CA ASP A 204 3.36 13.08 -14.26
C ASP A 204 1.87 13.32 -13.95
N SER A 205 1.40 12.80 -12.82
CA SER A 205 -0.01 12.91 -12.42
C SER A 205 -0.44 14.32 -12.00
N LYS A 206 0.47 15.29 -11.91
CA LYS A 206 0.18 16.61 -11.34
C LYS A 206 -0.81 17.36 -12.25
N GLY A 207 -1.94 17.78 -11.67
CA GLY A 207 -2.99 18.46 -12.42
C GLY A 207 -3.73 17.57 -13.43
N ILE A 208 -3.61 16.25 -13.29
CA ILE A 208 -4.32 15.25 -14.11
C ILE A 208 -5.10 14.29 -13.21
N LYS A 209 -4.43 13.72 -12.21
CA LYS A 209 -5.00 12.72 -11.31
C LYS A 209 -4.65 13.07 -9.88
N ARG A 210 -5.66 13.11 -8.99
CA ARG A 210 -5.41 13.15 -7.56
C ARG A 210 -4.96 11.77 -7.10
N ALA A 211 -3.65 11.55 -6.95
CA ALA A 211 -3.11 10.25 -6.57
C ALA A 211 -3.23 10.00 -5.06
N VAL A 212 -4.43 9.60 -4.64
CA VAL A 212 -4.73 9.26 -3.24
C VAL A 212 -4.14 7.90 -2.90
N ASN A 213 -3.43 7.82 -1.78
CA ASN A 213 -3.09 6.55 -1.13
C ASN A 213 -3.96 6.37 0.11
N VAL A 214 -4.31 5.13 0.43
CA VAL A 214 -5.24 4.80 1.51
C VAL A 214 -4.77 3.59 2.31
N TYR A 215 -5.15 3.59 3.58
CA TYR A 215 -5.09 2.40 4.43
C TYR A 215 -6.44 1.70 4.44
N LEU A 216 -6.41 0.37 4.34
CA LEU A 216 -7.60 -0.46 4.30
C LEU A 216 -7.59 -1.53 5.40
N THR A 217 -8.80 -1.91 5.84
CA THR A 217 -9.06 -3.13 6.62
C THR A 217 -10.30 -3.84 6.09
N ARG A 218 -10.42 -5.16 6.32
CA ARG A 218 -11.67 -5.88 6.00
C ARG A 218 -12.75 -5.44 6.99
N ASN A 219 -13.96 -5.26 6.50
CA ASN A 219 -15.09 -4.80 7.31
C ASN A 219 -15.35 -5.74 8.50
N ALA A 220 -15.36 -7.06 8.26
CA ALA A 220 -15.53 -8.06 9.31
C ALA A 220 -14.42 -7.99 10.37
N PHE A 221 -13.15 -7.91 9.94
CA PHE A 221 -12.00 -7.79 10.84
C PHE A 221 -12.08 -6.50 11.67
N GLY A 222 -12.30 -5.35 11.02
CA GLY A 222 -12.37 -4.05 11.70
C GLY A 222 -13.49 -3.98 12.74
N LYS A 223 -14.67 -4.51 12.40
CA LYS A 223 -15.81 -4.58 13.34
C LYS A 223 -15.55 -5.52 14.52
N GLY A 224 -14.90 -6.66 14.28
CA GLY A 224 -14.52 -7.59 15.35
C GLY A 224 -13.34 -7.10 16.20
N ASN A 225 -12.48 -6.26 15.63
CA ASN A 225 -11.21 -5.84 16.24
C ASN A 225 -11.01 -4.31 16.21
N PRO A 226 -11.98 -3.48 16.63
CA PRO A 226 -11.88 -2.03 16.50
C PRO A 226 -10.67 -1.45 17.25
N LYS A 227 -10.30 -2.07 18.39
CA LYS A 227 -9.09 -1.71 19.14
C LYS A 227 -7.81 -1.90 18.32
N LEU A 228 -7.71 -2.93 17.49
CA LEU A 228 -6.54 -3.16 16.64
C LEU A 228 -6.45 -2.13 15.52
N VAL A 229 -7.60 -1.69 14.98
CA VAL A 229 -7.65 -0.59 14.00
C VAL A 229 -7.14 0.70 14.64
N HIS A 230 -7.54 1.01 15.88
CA HIS A 230 -7.05 2.17 16.62
C HIS A 230 -5.54 2.11 16.86
N ILE A 231 -5.02 0.96 17.27
CA ILE A 231 -3.58 0.75 17.47
C ILE A 231 -2.81 0.98 16.16
N PHE A 232 -3.30 0.43 15.04
CA PHE A 232 -2.70 0.65 13.72
C PHE A 232 -2.66 2.13 13.33
N LEU A 233 -3.78 2.86 13.49
CA LEU A 233 -3.86 4.28 13.16
C LEU A 233 -2.96 5.14 14.07
N LYS A 234 -2.86 4.79 15.35
CA LYS A 234 -1.98 5.47 16.31
C LYS A 234 -0.50 5.27 15.97
N ALA A 235 -0.08 4.04 15.66
CA ALA A 235 1.29 3.76 15.21
C ALA A 235 1.62 4.47 13.89
N THR A 236 0.65 4.54 12.98
CA THR A 236 0.78 5.28 11.72
C THR A 236 0.95 6.78 11.97
N LYS A 237 0.13 7.38 12.86
CA LYS A 237 0.30 8.78 13.25
C LYS A 237 1.66 9.03 13.88
N ARG A 238 2.11 8.15 14.78
CA ARG A 238 3.45 8.25 15.41
C ARG A 238 4.56 8.27 14.35
N SER A 239 4.42 7.47 13.29
CA SER A 239 5.35 7.46 12.15
C SER A 239 5.33 8.79 11.38
N ILE A 240 4.14 9.34 11.10
CA ILE A 240 3.98 10.65 10.44
C ILE A 240 4.59 11.78 11.30
N ASP A 241 4.28 11.81 12.59
CA ASP A 241 4.79 12.83 13.51
C ASP A 241 6.32 12.74 13.63
N PHE A 242 6.86 11.52 13.69
CA PHE A 242 8.31 11.31 13.70
C PHE A 242 8.97 11.85 12.43
N TYR A 243 8.41 11.59 11.24
CA TYR A 243 8.92 12.17 9.99
C TYR A 243 8.92 13.70 10.02
N LYS A 244 7.82 14.31 10.51
CA LYS A 244 7.71 15.78 10.59
C LYS A 244 8.77 16.39 11.51
N SER A 245 9.06 15.75 12.64
CA SER A 245 10.06 16.23 13.60
C SER A 245 11.50 15.83 13.25
N ASN A 246 11.71 14.73 12.53
CA ASN A 246 13.04 14.15 12.27
C ASN A 246 13.19 13.71 10.79
N PRO A 247 13.05 14.62 9.81
CA PRO A 247 12.94 14.24 8.40
C PRO A 247 14.20 13.52 7.87
N LYS A 248 15.40 13.94 8.28
CA LYS A 248 16.66 13.31 7.85
C LYS A 248 16.77 11.86 8.35
N GLU A 249 16.49 11.64 9.64
CA GLU A 249 16.54 10.30 10.23
C GLU A 249 15.45 9.39 9.63
N ALA A 250 14.26 9.94 9.38
CA ALA A 250 13.20 9.21 8.72
C ALA A 250 13.58 8.78 7.29
N ILE A 251 14.22 9.66 6.51
CA ILE A 251 14.72 9.32 5.16
C ILE A 251 15.74 8.18 5.22
N ALA A 252 16.72 8.26 6.13
CA ALA A 252 17.73 7.21 6.31
C ALA A 252 17.09 5.86 6.70
N ALA A 253 16.13 5.88 7.63
CA ALA A 253 15.42 4.68 8.06
C ALA A 253 14.60 4.04 6.93
N ILE A 254 13.88 4.85 6.15
CA ILE A 254 13.09 4.37 5.00
C ILE A 254 14.01 3.84 3.89
N SER A 255 15.15 4.51 3.63
CA SER A 255 16.18 4.05 2.69
C SER A 255 16.69 2.66 3.06
N GLN A 256 17.08 2.46 4.32
CA GLN A 256 17.56 1.17 4.81
C GLN A 256 16.51 0.05 4.67
N GLU A 257 15.26 0.34 4.98
CA GLU A 257 14.17 -0.64 4.94
C GLU A 257 13.74 -0.97 3.50
N SER A 258 13.60 0.06 2.65
CA SER A 258 13.14 -0.07 1.27
C SER A 258 14.23 -0.53 0.29
N LYS A 259 15.50 -0.41 0.67
CA LYS A 259 16.69 -0.61 -0.19
C LYS A 259 16.80 0.39 -1.34
N PHE A 260 16.01 1.46 -1.35
CA PHE A 260 16.19 2.58 -2.27
C PHE A 260 17.19 3.59 -1.71
N PRO A 261 18.06 4.19 -2.54
CA PRO A 261 18.99 5.23 -2.09
C PRO A 261 18.27 6.40 -1.39
N GLU A 262 18.92 7.02 -0.41
CA GLU A 262 18.37 8.18 0.31
C GLU A 262 17.96 9.32 -0.61
N ALA A 263 18.68 9.56 -1.71
CA ALA A 263 18.32 10.57 -2.70
C ALA A 263 16.94 10.30 -3.35
N VAL A 264 16.64 9.02 -3.64
CA VAL A 264 15.33 8.61 -4.17
C VAL A 264 14.25 8.83 -3.10
N VAL A 265 14.49 8.34 -1.88
CA VAL A 265 13.56 8.47 -0.76
C VAL A 265 13.29 9.95 -0.42
N SER A 266 14.33 10.77 -0.40
CA SER A 266 14.24 12.21 -0.15
C SER A 266 13.42 12.90 -1.22
N LYS A 267 13.65 12.58 -2.51
CA LYS A 267 12.90 13.17 -3.62
C LYS A 267 11.41 12.88 -3.55
N ILE A 268 11.02 11.66 -3.17
CA ILE A 268 9.61 11.26 -3.10
C ILE A 268 8.94 11.81 -1.84
N ILE A 269 9.53 11.62 -0.66
CA ILE A 269 8.83 11.83 0.61
C ILE A 269 8.54 13.32 0.88
N GLN A 270 9.37 14.21 0.33
CA GLN A 270 9.16 15.66 0.42
C GLN A 270 7.97 16.15 -0.41
N ARG A 271 7.50 15.37 -1.41
CA ARG A 271 6.30 15.70 -2.19
C ARG A 271 5.02 15.23 -1.52
N TYR A 272 5.11 14.31 -0.56
CA TYR A 272 3.93 13.79 0.13
C TYR A 272 3.35 14.81 1.11
N ASN A 273 2.05 15.03 1.01
CA ASN A 273 1.26 15.63 2.08
C ASN A 273 0.66 14.51 2.94
N PHE A 274 1.25 14.26 4.12
CA PHE A 274 0.78 13.24 5.03
C PHE A 274 -0.32 13.75 5.96
N SER A 275 -1.52 13.23 5.75
CA SER A 275 -2.69 13.35 6.61
C SER A 275 -3.38 11.99 6.70
N LEU A 276 -3.96 11.66 7.86
CA LEU A 276 -4.84 10.50 8.01
C LEU A 276 -6.29 10.82 7.64
N ALA A 277 -6.65 12.10 7.61
CA ALA A 277 -8.00 12.55 7.29
C ALA A 277 -8.31 12.33 5.81
N ILE A 278 -9.51 11.81 5.53
CA ILE A 278 -10.06 11.67 4.18
C ILE A 278 -10.88 12.92 3.87
N SER A 279 -10.50 13.64 2.81
CA SER A 279 -11.25 14.82 2.34
C SER A 279 -12.35 14.44 1.34
N LYS A 280 -13.23 15.39 1.01
CA LYS A 280 -14.24 15.18 -0.05
C LYS A 280 -13.58 14.97 -1.42
N GLU A 281 -12.47 15.66 -1.67
CA GLU A 281 -11.68 15.52 -2.88
C GLU A 281 -11.03 14.13 -2.99
N ASP A 282 -10.65 13.53 -1.86
CA ASP A 282 -10.17 12.14 -1.84
C ASP A 282 -11.28 11.16 -2.22
N ILE A 283 -12.48 11.32 -1.64
CA ILE A 283 -13.65 10.49 -1.99
C ILE A 283 -13.99 10.64 -3.47
N ASN A 284 -14.01 11.87 -3.99
CA ASN A 284 -14.27 12.14 -5.40
C ASN A 284 -13.22 11.49 -6.31
N ALA A 285 -11.94 11.48 -5.93
CA ALA A 285 -10.89 10.83 -6.71
C ALA A 285 -11.07 9.30 -6.79
N LEU A 286 -11.48 8.65 -5.69
CA LEU A 286 -11.86 7.23 -5.74
C LEU A 286 -13.18 7.02 -6.52
N GLY A 287 -14.06 8.03 -6.58
CA GLY A 287 -15.21 8.06 -7.47
C GLY A 287 -14.80 8.04 -8.95
N GLN A 288 -13.85 8.89 -9.35
CA GLN A 288 -13.32 8.91 -10.72
C GLN A 288 -12.67 7.58 -11.12
N VAL A 289 -12.03 6.89 -10.18
CA VAL A 289 -11.54 5.52 -10.40
C VAL A 289 -12.70 4.58 -10.75
N LYS A 290 -13.82 4.67 -10.02
CA LYS A 290 -15.01 3.86 -10.29
C LYS A 290 -15.58 4.18 -11.67
N ASP A 291 -15.65 5.45 -12.05
CA ASP A 291 -16.10 5.90 -13.37
C ASP A 291 -15.20 5.32 -14.48
N PHE A 292 -13.88 5.38 -14.29
CA PHE A 292 -12.91 4.73 -15.19
C PHE A 292 -13.17 3.22 -15.34
N LEU A 293 -13.43 2.50 -14.25
CA LEU A 293 -13.76 1.08 -14.31
C LEU A 293 -15.08 0.83 -15.07
N GLN A 294 -16.07 1.73 -14.97
CA GLN A 294 -17.33 1.64 -15.72
C GLN A 294 -17.10 1.89 -17.21
N GLU A 295 -16.42 2.98 -17.57
CA GLU A 295 -16.12 3.36 -18.95
C GLU A 295 -15.33 2.28 -19.69
N THR A 296 -14.36 1.66 -18.99
CA THR A 296 -13.56 0.56 -19.53
C THR A 296 -14.25 -0.80 -19.46
N LYS A 297 -15.48 -0.89 -18.93
CA LYS A 297 -16.25 -2.13 -18.73
C LYS A 297 -15.51 -3.17 -17.87
N THR A 298 -14.71 -2.71 -16.91
CA THR A 298 -13.97 -3.54 -15.96
C THR A 298 -14.57 -3.52 -14.54
N LEU A 299 -15.53 -2.63 -14.26
CA LEU A 299 -16.29 -2.64 -13.02
C LEU A 299 -17.18 -3.88 -12.95
N ARG A 300 -16.91 -4.79 -12.00
CA ARG A 300 -17.64 -6.07 -11.88
C ARG A 300 -19.00 -5.92 -11.21
N LYS A 301 -19.05 -5.24 -10.07
CA LYS A 301 -20.28 -4.91 -9.34
C LYS A 301 -20.29 -3.44 -9.00
N ASP A 302 -21.44 -2.80 -9.19
CA ASP A 302 -21.65 -1.42 -8.79
C ASP A 302 -21.84 -1.29 -7.27
N PHE A 303 -21.43 -0.15 -6.72
CA PHE A 303 -21.60 0.18 -5.31
C PHE A 303 -21.55 1.71 -5.09
N PRO A 304 -22.26 2.25 -4.08
CA PRO A 304 -22.11 3.65 -3.67
C PRO A 304 -20.69 3.93 -3.18
N ILE A 305 -20.00 4.94 -3.71
CA ILE A 305 -18.59 5.20 -3.36
C ILE A 305 -18.39 5.43 -1.86
N ASN A 306 -19.36 6.05 -1.18
CA ASN A 306 -19.32 6.28 0.25
C ASN A 306 -19.30 4.98 1.08
N ASP A 307 -19.83 3.88 0.55
CA ASP A 307 -19.78 2.57 1.22
C ASP A 307 -18.36 2.00 1.30
N LEU A 308 -17.41 2.57 0.56
CA LEU A 308 -16.01 2.17 0.61
C LEU A 308 -15.31 2.67 1.90
N PHE A 309 -15.88 3.64 2.60
CA PHE A 309 -15.22 4.31 3.72
C PHE A 309 -15.82 3.90 5.07
N ASP A 310 -14.97 3.77 6.09
CA ASP A 310 -15.38 3.74 7.50
C ASP A 310 -14.47 4.67 8.30
N LEU A 311 -14.86 5.94 8.34
CA LEU A 311 -14.09 7.00 9.02
C LEU A 311 -14.40 7.08 10.51
N SER A 312 -15.24 6.18 11.04
CA SER A 312 -15.56 6.17 12.47
C SER A 312 -14.35 5.82 13.33
N TYR A 313 -13.38 5.07 12.78
CA TYR A 313 -12.14 4.72 13.46
C TYR A 313 -11.26 5.94 13.74
N LEU A 314 -11.18 6.91 12.83
CA LEU A 314 -10.41 8.15 13.02
C LEU A 314 -11.01 8.99 14.16
N LYS A 315 -12.32 9.27 14.06
CA LYS A 315 -13.05 10.07 15.06
C LYS A 315 -12.90 9.51 16.47
N LYS A 316 -13.06 8.19 16.63
CA LYS A 316 -12.92 7.49 17.92
C LYS A 316 -11.49 7.46 18.45
N SER A 317 -10.50 7.64 17.58
CA SER A 317 -9.08 7.71 17.96
C SER A 317 -8.63 9.13 18.35
N GLY A 318 -9.51 10.14 18.22
CA GLY A 318 -9.13 11.55 18.36
C GLY A 318 -8.18 12.01 17.25
N LEU A 319 -8.26 11.39 16.07
CA LEU A 319 -7.43 11.65 14.89
C LEU A 319 -8.23 12.29 13.76
#